data_AF-A0A518VAP6-F1
#
_entry.id   AF-A0A518VAP6-F1
#
_cell.length_a   1.000
_cell.length_b   1.000
_cell.length_c   1.000
_cell.angle_alpha   90.00
_cell.angle_beta   90.00
_cell.angle_gamma   90.00
#
_symmetry.space_group_name_H-M   'P 1'
#
loop_
_entity.id
_entity.type
_entity.pdbx_description
1 polymer ?
#
loop_
_entity_poly.entity_id
_entity_poly.type
_entity_poly.pdbx_seq_one_letter_code
_entity_poly.pdbx_strand_id
1 'polypeptide(L)'
;MNDHTTFTWRSEWIRWFESPWSTIEKFKYANEITSRDVLRFLGTQTVQKIKTTIGEIHRNYVTLSGFDTQLTKERLQYDLYVMNRTYLDKLFVQFPHRSNEFLFINPILIFCIECIKRGFHSHLHQISFLRYCPFHMIPLQKECPNCRNTFLYECYDKGFSSSFTCKCGHLFLQQEKNKPFFHNWTMEEDLQCARVKKWTTLENKEREIFNTLHIYPSKELQQSPHTLNGLLQASNPHCTRSESYITIKSTPNIRRIKGQRQLEENREFGDLQVNRIKYRFKLIKLHEDLYESYSKVISSLARQLRKTILKQHKTCIHRFYNESVTMPKCPFAFAYLHWRSQIERYRDSHNVISISRPMMENPEEVKFPLHPYPPQTEYFEKLYHLWSSSGLDITTESRSSLKWVFGRALADFSLSIFNQYLRYTRDNVKDYQSVRPPFQTSNVRPFFFTLNFLSEESPHMHLEIDPRYLPPITGLLCPFQTVKSRREPHRKQKKENDNQ
;
A
#
# COMPACT_ATOMS: atom_id res chain seq x y z
N MET A 1 -43.63 -14.73 -22.44
CA MET A 1 -43.96 -13.32 -22.70
C MET A 1 -42.66 -12.58 -22.97
N ASN A 2 -42.35 -12.36 -24.26
CA ASN A 2 -41.20 -11.59 -24.69
C ASN A 2 -41.57 -10.10 -24.64
N ASP A 3 -41.34 -9.45 -23.51
CA ASP A 3 -41.22 -8.00 -23.50
C ASP A 3 -39.85 -7.66 -24.10
N HIS A 4 -39.82 -7.34 -25.39
CA HIS A 4 -38.66 -6.71 -26.01
C HIS A 4 -38.57 -5.27 -25.50
N THR A 5 -38.15 -5.10 -24.26
CA THR A 5 -37.79 -3.78 -23.72
C THR A 5 -36.69 -3.22 -24.60
N THR A 6 -37.04 -2.22 -25.42
CA THR A 6 -36.12 -1.61 -26.37
C THR A 6 -35.43 -0.45 -25.66
N PHE A 7 -34.11 -0.50 -25.54
CA PHE A 7 -33.32 0.56 -24.90
C PHE A 7 -32.76 1.52 -25.95
N THR A 8 -32.70 2.80 -25.62
CA THR A 8 -31.99 3.82 -26.40
C THR A 8 -30.51 3.71 -26.10
N TRP A 9 -29.76 3.10 -27.01
CA TRP A 9 -28.32 2.91 -26.84
C TRP A 9 -27.58 2.82 -28.18
N ARG A 10 -26.32 3.26 -28.17
CA ARG A 10 -25.37 3.17 -29.29
C ARG A 10 -23.99 2.81 -28.76
N SER A 11 -23.37 1.77 -29.30
CA SER A 11 -22.06 1.31 -28.85
C SER A 11 -20.94 2.32 -29.15
N GLU A 12 -21.14 3.18 -30.16
CA GLU A 12 -20.22 4.27 -30.53
C GLU A 12 -20.14 5.37 -29.47
N TRP A 13 -21.05 5.39 -28.50
CA TRP A 13 -20.98 6.31 -27.36
C TRP A 13 -19.89 5.92 -26.36
N ILE A 14 -19.30 4.72 -26.48
CA ILE A 14 -18.26 4.24 -25.59
C ILE A 14 -16.89 4.60 -26.16
N ARG A 15 -16.10 5.30 -25.35
CA ARG A 15 -14.76 5.78 -25.71
C ARG A 15 -13.66 4.87 -25.21
N TRP A 16 -12.46 5.07 -25.76
CA TRP A 16 -11.26 4.38 -25.31
C TRP A 16 -10.95 4.65 -23.83
N PHE A 17 -10.68 3.58 -23.07
CA PHE A 17 -10.47 3.61 -21.60
C PHE A 17 -11.66 4.16 -20.80
N GLU A 18 -12.86 4.23 -21.38
CA GLU A 18 -14.07 4.61 -20.65
C GLU A 18 -14.38 3.58 -19.56
N SER A 19 -14.77 4.08 -18.39
CA SER A 19 -15.01 3.23 -17.22
C SER A 19 -16.47 2.76 -17.16
N PRO A 20 -16.76 1.64 -16.46
CA PRO A 20 -18.13 1.16 -16.29
C PRO A 20 -19.09 2.19 -15.70
N TRP A 21 -18.62 3.04 -14.78
CA TRP A 21 -19.44 4.12 -14.24
C TRP A 21 -19.94 5.05 -15.35
N SER A 22 -19.05 5.48 -16.25
CA SER A 22 -19.40 6.39 -17.35
C SER A 22 -20.41 5.75 -18.31
N THR A 23 -20.14 4.50 -18.73
CA THR A 23 -21.02 3.74 -19.62
C THR A 23 -22.42 3.58 -19.02
N ILE A 24 -22.50 3.23 -17.74
CA ILE A 24 -23.78 3.04 -17.05
C ILE A 24 -24.50 4.38 -16.82
N GLU A 25 -23.80 5.46 -16.51
CA GLU A 25 -24.43 6.78 -16.36
C GLU A 25 -24.99 7.31 -17.68
N LYS A 26 -24.29 7.09 -18.81
CA LYS A 26 -24.81 7.35 -20.16
C LYS A 26 -26.05 6.52 -20.46
N PHE A 27 -26.02 5.23 -20.13
CA PHE A 27 -27.15 4.32 -20.34
C PHE A 27 -28.37 4.76 -19.52
N LYS A 28 -28.16 5.10 -18.25
CA LYS A 28 -29.19 5.69 -17.38
C LYS A 28 -29.74 7.00 -17.94
N TYR A 29 -28.86 7.88 -18.43
CA TYR A 29 -29.26 9.18 -18.99
C TYR A 29 -30.12 9.00 -20.24
N ALA A 30 -29.73 8.12 -21.16
CA ALA A 30 -30.45 7.90 -22.43
C ALA A 30 -31.80 7.18 -22.26
N ASN A 31 -32.03 6.52 -21.13
CA ASN A 31 -33.23 5.72 -20.87
C ASN A 31 -34.05 6.23 -19.67
N GLU A 32 -33.61 7.31 -19.01
CA GLU A 32 -34.24 7.88 -17.80
C GLU A 32 -34.48 6.85 -16.68
N ILE A 33 -33.50 5.97 -16.45
CA ILE A 33 -33.60 4.89 -15.46
C ILE A 33 -32.65 5.06 -14.27
N THR A 34 -32.96 4.37 -13.16
CA THR A 34 -32.14 4.38 -11.94
C THR A 34 -31.06 3.30 -11.95
N SER A 35 -30.08 3.38 -11.04
CA SER A 35 -29.10 2.28 -10.86
C SER A 35 -29.74 0.96 -10.41
N ARG A 36 -30.90 1.00 -9.74
CA ARG A 36 -31.67 -0.21 -9.42
C ARG A 36 -32.24 -0.85 -10.67
N ASP A 37 -32.78 -0.04 -11.59
CA ASP A 37 -33.30 -0.54 -12.86
C ASP A 37 -32.18 -1.13 -13.72
N VAL A 38 -31.01 -0.47 -13.76
CA VAL A 38 -29.81 -1.03 -14.41
C VAL A 38 -29.50 -2.42 -13.90
N LEU A 39 -29.46 -2.64 -12.58
CA LEU A 39 -29.18 -3.97 -12.01
C LEU A 39 -30.32 -4.97 -12.25
N ARG A 40 -31.56 -4.52 -12.37
CA ARG A 40 -32.70 -5.36 -12.76
C ARG A 40 -32.62 -5.79 -14.23
N PHE A 41 -32.07 -4.94 -15.09
CA PHE A 41 -32.00 -5.16 -16.53
C PHE A 41 -30.71 -5.86 -16.98
N LEU A 42 -29.59 -5.50 -16.38
CA LEU A 42 -28.25 -5.95 -16.77
C LEU A 42 -27.62 -6.88 -15.72
N GLY A 43 -28.26 -7.10 -14.58
CA GLY A 43 -27.72 -7.91 -13.50
C GLY A 43 -27.89 -9.41 -13.70
N THR A 44 -27.16 -10.21 -12.93
CA THR A 44 -27.32 -11.67 -12.90
C THR A 44 -28.69 -12.08 -12.38
N GLN A 45 -29.13 -13.31 -12.68
CA GLN A 45 -30.42 -13.83 -12.18
C GLN A 45 -30.57 -13.69 -10.66
N THR A 46 -29.48 -13.85 -9.90
CA THR A 46 -29.47 -13.65 -8.45
C THR A 46 -29.78 -12.20 -8.11
N VAL A 47 -29.10 -11.25 -8.73
CA VAL A 47 -29.28 -9.81 -8.47
C VAL A 47 -30.67 -9.32 -8.87
N GLN A 48 -31.20 -9.79 -10.00
CA GLN A 48 -32.54 -9.43 -10.48
C GLN A 48 -33.66 -9.84 -9.51
N LYS A 49 -33.45 -10.92 -8.74
CA LYS A 49 -34.43 -11.43 -7.77
C LYS A 49 -34.39 -10.71 -6.41
N ILE A 50 -33.35 -9.91 -6.14
CA ILE A 50 -33.20 -9.18 -4.87
C ILE A 50 -34.23 -8.05 -4.81
N LYS A 51 -35.22 -8.19 -3.92
CA LYS A 51 -36.25 -7.16 -3.67
C LYS A 51 -35.81 -6.09 -2.67
N THR A 52 -34.74 -6.35 -1.93
CA THR A 52 -34.23 -5.50 -0.85
C THR A 52 -33.04 -4.64 -1.33
N THR A 53 -32.23 -4.13 -0.39
CA THR A 53 -30.98 -3.45 -0.72
C THR A 53 -29.98 -4.44 -1.30
N ILE A 54 -29.55 -4.20 -2.54
CA ILE A 54 -28.51 -4.99 -3.20
C ILE A 54 -27.17 -4.75 -2.50
N GLY A 55 -26.49 -5.82 -2.08
CA GLY A 55 -25.21 -5.74 -1.38
C GLY A 55 -24.08 -5.13 -2.23
N GLU A 56 -23.09 -4.53 -1.57
CA GLU A 56 -21.95 -3.83 -2.19
C GLU A 56 -21.22 -4.66 -3.26
N ILE A 57 -21.01 -5.95 -2.98
CA ILE A 57 -20.35 -6.88 -3.91
C ILE A 57 -21.03 -6.95 -5.28
N HIS A 58 -22.34 -6.71 -5.35
CA HIS A 58 -23.09 -6.75 -6.62
C HIS A 58 -23.15 -5.38 -7.31
N ARG A 59 -22.74 -4.30 -6.66
CA ARG A 59 -22.74 -2.94 -7.22
C ARG A 59 -21.36 -2.48 -7.68
N ASN A 60 -20.32 -3.27 -7.42
CA ASN A 60 -18.93 -2.86 -7.61
C ASN A 60 -18.53 -2.78 -9.09
N TYR A 61 -18.13 -1.59 -9.57
CA TYR A 61 -17.66 -1.36 -10.95
C TYR A 61 -16.25 -1.89 -11.22
N VAL A 62 -15.47 -2.08 -10.15
CA VAL A 62 -14.50 -3.15 -9.94
C VAL A 62 -14.62 -4.41 -10.78
N THR A 63 -15.18 -5.39 -10.08
CA THR A 63 -15.39 -6.78 -10.47
C THR A 63 -16.57 -6.95 -11.41
N LEU A 64 -17.52 -6.01 -11.41
CA LEU A 64 -18.81 -6.15 -12.09
C LEU A 64 -19.55 -7.44 -11.71
N SER A 65 -19.32 -7.97 -10.50
CA SER A 65 -19.84 -9.28 -10.06
C SER A 65 -21.36 -9.36 -9.96
N GLY A 66 -22.07 -8.24 -10.00
CA GLY A 66 -23.53 -8.21 -10.07
C GLY A 66 -24.10 -8.15 -11.49
N PHE A 67 -23.27 -7.99 -12.52
CA PHE A 67 -23.68 -7.84 -13.91
C PHE A 67 -23.62 -9.17 -14.66
N ASP A 68 -24.55 -9.36 -15.57
CA ASP A 68 -24.61 -10.51 -16.47
C ASP A 68 -23.93 -10.18 -17.80
N THR A 69 -22.89 -10.95 -18.14
CA THR A 69 -22.09 -10.73 -19.36
C THR A 69 -22.93 -10.84 -20.63
N GLN A 70 -23.89 -11.77 -20.68
CA GLN A 70 -24.73 -11.96 -21.85
C GLN A 70 -25.72 -10.79 -21.99
N LEU A 71 -26.41 -10.40 -20.91
CA LEU A 71 -27.37 -9.30 -20.96
C LEU A 71 -26.71 -7.96 -21.24
N THR A 72 -25.52 -7.71 -20.67
CA THR A 72 -24.75 -6.49 -20.98
C THR A 72 -24.36 -6.45 -22.45
N LYS A 73 -23.85 -7.56 -23.01
CA LYS A 73 -23.49 -7.65 -24.43
C LYS A 73 -24.69 -7.44 -25.36
N GLU A 74 -25.83 -8.07 -25.07
CA GLU A 74 -27.04 -7.96 -25.90
C GLU A 74 -27.64 -6.55 -25.86
N ARG A 75 -27.73 -5.94 -24.67
CA ARG A 75 -28.45 -4.66 -24.49
C ARG A 75 -27.58 -3.44 -24.73
N LEU A 76 -26.28 -3.52 -24.43
CA LEU A 76 -25.32 -2.44 -24.70
C LEU A 76 -24.61 -2.61 -26.05
N GLN A 77 -24.83 -3.72 -26.76
CA GLN A 77 -24.06 -4.07 -27.96
C GLN A 77 -22.55 -4.00 -27.70
N TYR A 78 -22.16 -4.24 -26.45
CA TYR A 78 -20.84 -4.03 -25.89
C TYR A 78 -20.67 -4.93 -24.68
N ASP A 79 -19.61 -5.73 -24.68
CA ASP A 79 -19.29 -6.60 -23.56
C ASP A 79 -18.60 -5.78 -22.46
N LEU A 80 -19.41 -5.21 -21.56
CA LEU A 80 -18.95 -4.36 -20.48
C LEU A 80 -17.94 -5.07 -19.58
N TYR A 81 -18.15 -6.37 -19.33
CA TYR A 81 -17.27 -7.15 -18.47
C TYR A 81 -15.91 -7.37 -19.15
N VAL A 82 -15.90 -7.91 -20.37
CA VAL A 82 -14.68 -8.21 -21.12
C VAL A 82 -13.85 -6.94 -21.34
N MET A 83 -14.50 -5.82 -21.66
CA MET A 83 -13.78 -4.58 -21.93
C MET A 83 -13.24 -3.92 -20.66
N ASN A 84 -14.01 -3.90 -19.56
CA ASN A 84 -13.52 -3.47 -18.25
C ASN A 84 -12.28 -4.28 -17.83
N ARG A 85 -12.35 -5.61 -17.96
CA ARG A 85 -11.22 -6.51 -17.69
C ARG A 85 -10.05 -6.22 -18.62
N THR A 86 -10.27 -6.02 -19.91
CA THR A 86 -9.22 -5.68 -20.89
C THR A 86 -8.47 -4.40 -20.49
N TYR A 87 -9.18 -3.35 -20.08
CA TYR A 87 -8.54 -2.10 -19.64
C TYR A 87 -7.80 -2.26 -18.32
N LEU A 88 -8.40 -2.96 -17.35
CA LEU A 88 -7.73 -3.21 -16.08
C LEU A 88 -6.53 -4.12 -16.22
N ASP A 89 -6.59 -5.13 -17.08
CA ASP A 89 -5.45 -5.97 -17.43
C ASP A 89 -4.36 -5.13 -18.11
N LYS A 90 -4.72 -4.23 -19.03
CA LYS A 90 -3.74 -3.31 -19.64
C LYS A 90 -3.00 -2.45 -18.60
N LEU A 91 -3.64 -2.12 -17.47
CA LEU A 91 -3.03 -1.34 -16.39
C LEU A 91 -2.30 -2.21 -15.36
N PHE A 92 -2.84 -3.39 -15.04
CA PHE A 92 -2.47 -4.14 -13.85
C PHE A 92 -2.08 -5.60 -14.06
N VAL A 93 -2.33 -6.20 -15.23
CA VAL A 93 -1.98 -7.62 -15.49
C VAL A 93 -0.50 -7.89 -15.30
N GLN A 94 0.32 -6.85 -15.46
CA GLN A 94 1.76 -6.93 -15.33
C GLN A 94 2.23 -6.90 -13.86
N PHE A 95 1.36 -6.72 -12.87
CA PHE A 95 1.77 -6.89 -11.49
C PHE A 95 1.62 -8.36 -11.08
N PRO A 96 2.56 -8.93 -10.30
CA PRO A 96 2.52 -10.35 -9.91
C PRO A 96 1.29 -10.74 -9.08
N HIS A 97 0.52 -9.79 -8.57
CA HIS A 97 -0.68 -10.03 -7.77
C HIS A 97 -1.88 -9.27 -8.31
N ARG A 98 -2.90 -9.99 -8.79
CA ARG A 98 -4.17 -9.41 -9.24
C ARG A 98 -4.91 -8.62 -8.16
N SER A 99 -4.66 -8.92 -6.88
CA SER A 99 -5.18 -8.14 -5.75
C SER A 99 -4.66 -6.69 -5.72
N ASN A 100 -3.62 -6.36 -6.48
CA ASN A 100 -3.11 -4.99 -6.59
C ASN A 100 -4.10 -4.04 -7.27
N GLU A 101 -5.07 -4.54 -8.05
CA GLU A 101 -6.14 -3.70 -8.60
C GLU A 101 -6.88 -2.95 -7.48
N PHE A 102 -7.32 -3.67 -6.44
CA PHE A 102 -8.01 -3.08 -5.28
C PHE A 102 -7.09 -2.20 -4.44
N LEU A 103 -5.77 -2.40 -4.51
CA LEU A 103 -4.81 -1.52 -3.86
C LEU A 103 -4.78 -0.14 -4.54
N PHE A 104 -4.89 -0.11 -5.87
CA PHE A 104 -4.67 1.11 -6.64
C PHE A 104 -5.92 1.80 -7.14
N ILE A 105 -7.07 1.14 -7.13
CA ILE A 105 -8.33 1.74 -7.58
C ILE A 105 -9.05 2.35 -6.37
N ASN A 106 -9.40 3.64 -6.47
CA ASN A 106 -10.15 4.32 -5.42
C ASN A 106 -11.56 3.70 -5.27
N PRO A 107 -12.10 3.59 -4.04
CA PRO A 107 -13.49 3.15 -3.83
C PRO A 107 -14.52 4.27 -4.02
N ILE A 108 -14.09 5.54 -3.96
CA ILE A 108 -14.93 6.72 -4.22
C ILE A 108 -14.71 7.20 -5.66
N LEU A 109 -15.75 7.66 -6.34
CA LEU A 109 -15.65 8.20 -7.70
C LEU A 109 -14.72 9.41 -7.73
N ILE A 110 -13.66 9.32 -8.54
CA ILE A 110 -12.71 10.39 -8.79
C ILE A 110 -12.86 10.83 -10.24
N PHE A 111 -13.07 12.11 -10.52
CA PHE A 111 -13.38 12.56 -11.87
C PHE A 111 -12.64 13.83 -12.26
N CYS A 112 -12.46 14.02 -13.56
CA CYS A 112 -12.02 15.29 -14.15
C CYS A 112 -13.24 16.16 -14.46
N ILE A 113 -13.21 17.44 -14.06
CA ILE A 113 -14.34 18.34 -14.29
C ILE A 113 -14.59 18.61 -15.78
N GLU A 114 -13.54 18.60 -16.62
CA GLU A 114 -13.70 18.79 -18.07
C GLU A 114 -14.18 17.52 -18.78
N CYS A 115 -13.72 16.34 -18.36
CA CYS A 115 -14.21 15.08 -18.92
C CYS A 115 -15.70 14.84 -18.57
N ILE A 116 -16.09 15.05 -17.30
CA ILE A 116 -17.45 14.74 -16.85
C ILE A 116 -18.49 15.70 -17.46
N LYS A 117 -18.11 16.95 -17.79
CA LYS A 117 -18.92 17.89 -18.58
C LYS A 117 -19.33 17.33 -19.94
N ARG A 118 -18.51 16.46 -20.51
CA ARG A 118 -18.77 15.79 -21.78
C ARG A 118 -19.40 14.40 -21.59
N GLY A 119 -19.78 14.05 -20.36
CA GLY A 119 -20.31 12.74 -20.01
C GLY A 119 -19.27 11.63 -20.04
N PHE A 120 -17.97 11.95 -19.93
CA PHE A 120 -16.89 10.96 -19.98
C PHE A 120 -16.20 10.79 -18.62
N HIS A 121 -15.93 9.54 -18.26
CA HIS A 121 -15.06 9.18 -17.16
C HIS A 121 -14.22 7.95 -17.51
N SER A 122 -12.91 8.05 -17.29
CA SER A 122 -11.94 7.00 -17.63
C SER A 122 -11.54 6.14 -16.43
N HIS A 123 -11.17 4.88 -16.67
CA HIS A 123 -10.45 4.06 -15.69
C HIS A 123 -9.26 4.75 -15.06
N LEU A 124 -8.56 5.60 -15.82
CA LEU A 124 -7.37 6.31 -15.35
C LEU A 124 -7.68 7.32 -14.26
N HIS A 125 -8.89 7.90 -14.22
CA HIS A 125 -9.28 8.81 -13.13
C HIS A 125 -9.39 8.07 -11.80
N GLN A 126 -9.70 6.78 -11.83
CA GLN A 126 -9.94 5.98 -10.65
C GLN A 126 -8.63 5.49 -9.98
N ILE A 127 -7.48 5.70 -10.61
CA ILE A 127 -6.17 5.27 -10.10
C ILE A 127 -5.68 6.21 -9.00
N SER A 128 -5.51 5.68 -7.78
CA SER A 128 -5.15 6.40 -6.54
C SER A 128 -3.93 7.31 -6.64
N PHE A 129 -2.86 6.86 -7.30
CA PHE A 129 -1.62 7.64 -7.43
C PHE A 129 -1.64 8.65 -8.59
N LEU A 130 -2.69 8.66 -9.41
CA LEU A 130 -2.89 9.70 -10.42
C LEU A 130 -3.67 10.87 -9.80
N ARG A 131 -2.99 12.00 -9.59
CA ARG A 131 -3.57 13.22 -9.00
C ARG A 131 -4.17 14.18 -10.03
N TYR A 132 -3.76 14.03 -11.28
CA TYR A 132 -4.16 14.90 -12.40
C TYR A 132 -4.82 14.05 -13.49
N CYS A 133 -5.82 14.62 -14.16
CA CYS A 133 -6.44 14.02 -15.32
C CYS A 133 -5.39 13.82 -16.42
N PRO A 134 -5.20 12.61 -16.96
CA PRO A 134 -4.17 12.37 -17.97
C PRO A 134 -4.53 12.95 -19.34
N PHE A 135 -5.79 13.36 -19.54
CA PHE A 135 -6.29 13.98 -20.78
C PHE A 135 -6.25 15.50 -20.72
N HIS A 136 -6.52 16.11 -19.57
CA HIS A 136 -6.63 17.57 -19.42
C HIS A 136 -5.51 18.20 -18.58
N MET A 137 -4.68 17.39 -17.91
CA MET A 137 -3.59 17.81 -17.03
C MET A 137 -4.03 18.73 -15.87
N ILE A 138 -5.31 18.70 -15.49
CA ILE A 138 -5.86 19.41 -14.34
C ILE A 138 -6.08 18.47 -13.14
N PRO A 139 -6.12 18.98 -11.88
CA PRO A 139 -6.36 18.14 -10.71
C PRO A 139 -7.69 17.39 -10.77
N LEU A 140 -7.65 16.10 -10.43
CA LEU A 140 -8.84 15.29 -10.28
C LEU A 140 -9.63 15.67 -9.02
N GLN A 141 -10.95 15.59 -9.12
CA GLN A 141 -11.91 15.94 -8.07
C GLN A 141 -12.55 14.67 -7.49
N LYS A 142 -12.90 14.73 -6.20
CA LYS A 142 -13.56 13.63 -5.47
C LYS A 142 -14.90 14.04 -4.86
N GLU A 143 -15.24 15.31 -5.00
CA GLU A 143 -16.34 15.98 -4.32
C GLU A 143 -17.11 16.83 -5.32
N CYS A 144 -18.42 16.98 -5.11
CA CYS A 144 -19.22 17.94 -5.86
C CYS A 144 -18.71 19.37 -5.63
N PRO A 145 -18.49 20.18 -6.68
CA PRO A 145 -17.99 21.54 -6.52
C PRO A 145 -18.98 22.46 -5.77
N ASN A 146 -20.28 22.13 -5.76
CA ASN A 146 -21.30 22.92 -5.08
C ASN A 146 -21.49 22.52 -3.61
N CYS A 147 -21.77 21.24 -3.34
CA CYS A 147 -22.13 20.79 -1.98
C CYS A 147 -21.06 19.94 -1.27
N ARG A 148 -19.92 19.69 -1.93
CA ARG A 148 -18.81 18.86 -1.44
C ARG A 148 -19.16 17.40 -1.12
N ASN A 149 -20.31 16.91 -1.61
CA ASN A 149 -20.68 15.51 -1.43
C ASN A 149 -19.74 14.59 -2.23
N THR A 150 -19.35 13.47 -1.64
CA THR A 150 -18.56 12.41 -2.28
C THR A 150 -19.46 11.30 -2.81
N PHE A 151 -19.01 10.56 -3.82
CA PHE A 151 -19.78 9.47 -4.44
C PHE A 151 -19.00 8.15 -4.39
N LEU A 152 -19.69 7.03 -4.24
CA LEU A 152 -19.07 5.71 -4.34
C LEU A 152 -18.85 5.35 -5.82
N TYR A 153 -17.78 4.62 -6.12
CA TYR A 153 -17.53 4.06 -7.44
C TYR A 153 -18.30 2.74 -7.62
N GLU A 154 -19.62 2.84 -7.56
CA GLU A 154 -20.56 1.71 -7.58
C GLU A 154 -21.84 2.05 -8.34
N CYS A 155 -22.56 1.02 -8.81
CA CYS A 155 -23.88 1.15 -9.40
C CYS A 155 -24.94 1.47 -8.33
N TYR A 156 -24.90 2.70 -7.84
CA TYR A 156 -25.74 3.16 -6.74
C TYR A 156 -26.01 4.66 -6.80
N ASP A 157 -27.28 5.08 -6.71
CA ASP A 157 -27.70 6.48 -6.83
C ASP A 157 -27.44 7.33 -5.57
N LYS A 158 -26.77 6.80 -4.54
CA LYS A 158 -26.55 7.58 -3.30
C LYS A 158 -25.62 8.77 -3.56
N GLY A 159 -26.21 9.95 -3.58
CA GLY A 159 -25.54 11.22 -3.81
C GLY A 159 -25.94 11.87 -5.14
N PHE A 160 -26.54 11.11 -6.05
CA PHE A 160 -27.10 11.59 -7.31
C PHE A 160 -28.64 11.64 -7.23
N SER A 161 -29.25 12.64 -7.87
CA SER A 161 -30.71 12.70 -8.07
C SER A 161 -31.13 12.09 -9.40
N SER A 162 -30.25 12.17 -10.40
CA SER A 162 -30.37 11.58 -11.73
C SER A 162 -28.98 11.45 -12.33
N SER A 163 -28.87 10.86 -13.53
CA SER A 163 -27.59 10.73 -14.22
C SER A 163 -26.85 12.05 -14.33
N PHE A 164 -25.56 12.04 -13.98
CA PHE A 164 -24.71 13.24 -13.97
C PHE A 164 -25.25 14.43 -13.16
N THR A 165 -26.16 14.21 -12.21
CA THR A 165 -26.76 15.30 -11.42
C THR A 165 -26.65 14.99 -9.93
N CYS A 166 -25.91 15.83 -9.20
CA CYS A 166 -25.82 15.71 -7.75
C CYS A 166 -27.18 15.98 -7.09
N LYS A 167 -27.46 15.36 -5.94
CA LYS A 167 -28.67 15.65 -5.13
C LYS A 167 -28.84 17.12 -4.74
N CYS A 168 -27.79 17.93 -4.77
CA CYS A 168 -27.87 19.38 -4.56
C CYS A 168 -28.33 20.16 -5.80
N GLY A 169 -28.61 19.49 -6.92
CA GLY A 169 -28.97 20.10 -8.20
C GLY A 169 -27.78 20.49 -9.09
N HIS A 170 -26.54 20.29 -8.64
CA HIS A 170 -25.37 20.54 -9.49
C HIS A 170 -25.35 19.54 -10.65
N LEU A 171 -25.49 20.08 -11.87
CA LEU A 171 -25.40 19.32 -13.11
C LEU A 171 -23.93 19.22 -13.55
N PHE A 172 -23.42 18.01 -13.63
CA PHE A 172 -22.06 17.75 -14.10
C PHE A 172 -21.98 17.75 -15.62
N LEU A 173 -22.97 17.19 -16.31
CA LEU A 173 -23.02 17.11 -17.77
C LEU A 173 -23.41 18.48 -18.36
N GLN A 174 -22.54 19.05 -19.19
CA GLN A 174 -22.81 20.31 -19.87
C GLN A 174 -23.28 20.02 -21.30
N GLN A 175 -24.58 20.19 -21.53
CA GLN A 175 -25.16 20.09 -22.88
C GLN A 175 -25.18 21.47 -23.56
N GLU A 176 -24.65 21.54 -24.78
CA GLU A 176 -24.78 22.73 -25.61
C GLU A 176 -26.22 22.84 -26.16
N LYS A 177 -26.83 24.03 -26.09
CA LYS A 177 -28.25 24.24 -26.45
C LYS A 177 -28.62 23.77 -27.86
N ASN A 178 -27.67 23.80 -28.80
CA ASN A 178 -27.91 23.52 -30.21
C ASN A 178 -27.30 22.18 -30.68
N LYS A 179 -26.82 21.33 -29.76
CA LYS A 179 -26.27 20.02 -30.10
C LYS A 179 -26.98 18.91 -29.35
N PRO A 180 -27.22 17.76 -30.00
CA PRO A 180 -27.72 16.59 -29.29
C PRO A 180 -26.70 16.15 -28.24
N PHE A 181 -27.18 15.65 -27.09
CA PHE A 181 -26.32 15.25 -25.96
C PHE A 181 -25.23 14.24 -26.37
N PHE A 182 -25.53 13.36 -27.33
CA PHE A 182 -24.61 12.31 -27.77
C PHE A 182 -23.46 12.79 -28.65
N HIS A 183 -23.47 14.03 -29.14
CA HIS A 183 -22.38 14.55 -29.98
C HIS A 183 -21.04 14.56 -29.23
N ASN A 184 -21.05 14.92 -27.95
CA ASN A 184 -19.84 14.95 -27.12
C ASN A 184 -19.39 13.55 -26.69
N TRP A 185 -20.28 12.54 -26.75
CA TRP A 185 -19.97 11.19 -26.32
C TRP A 185 -19.13 10.43 -27.33
N THR A 186 -19.17 10.82 -28.60
CA THR A 186 -18.38 10.20 -29.69
C THR A 186 -17.02 10.88 -29.91
N MET A 187 -16.73 11.99 -29.21
CA MET A 187 -15.47 12.71 -29.35
C MET A 187 -14.37 12.07 -28.51
N GLU A 188 -13.33 11.53 -29.17
CA GLU A 188 -12.16 11.01 -28.47
C GLU A 188 -11.24 12.13 -27.96
N GLU A 189 -10.55 11.85 -26.86
CA GLU A 189 -9.54 12.75 -26.30
C GLU A 189 -8.21 12.03 -26.25
N ASP A 190 -7.18 12.69 -26.78
CA ASP A 190 -5.82 12.20 -26.68
C ASP A 190 -5.34 12.27 -25.24
N LEU A 191 -4.66 11.21 -24.80
CA LEU A 191 -3.83 11.32 -23.60
C LEU A 191 -2.85 12.46 -23.79
N GLN A 192 -2.63 13.26 -22.76
CA GLN A 192 -1.63 14.34 -22.76
C GLN A 192 -0.45 13.99 -21.84
N CYS A 193 -0.70 13.23 -20.77
CA CYS A 193 0.34 12.83 -19.82
C CYS A 193 1.30 11.79 -20.43
N ALA A 194 2.54 12.20 -20.72
CA ALA A 194 3.58 11.33 -21.29
C ALA A 194 3.86 10.08 -20.45
N ARG A 195 3.81 10.19 -19.11
CA ARG A 195 4.04 9.07 -18.20
C ARG A 195 2.93 8.03 -18.28
N VAL A 196 1.68 8.46 -18.33
CA VAL A 196 0.53 7.57 -18.47
C VAL A 196 0.52 6.94 -19.87
N LYS A 197 0.87 7.69 -20.92
CA LYS A 197 1.10 7.13 -22.26
C LYS A 197 2.11 5.98 -22.19
N LYS A 198 3.31 6.23 -21.67
CA LYS A 198 4.36 5.22 -21.52
C LYS A 198 3.89 3.99 -20.76
N TRP A 199 3.17 4.19 -19.64
CA TRP A 199 2.61 3.08 -18.86
C TRP A 199 1.59 2.24 -19.65
N THR A 200 0.73 2.87 -20.44
CA THR A 200 -0.26 2.15 -21.27
C THR A 200 0.35 1.49 -22.52
N THR A 201 1.61 1.80 -22.84
CA THR A 201 2.32 1.33 -24.04
C THR A 201 3.67 0.68 -23.70
N LEU A 202 3.78 0.04 -22.52
CA LEU A 202 5.01 -0.66 -22.13
C LEU A 202 5.39 -1.74 -23.15
N GLU A 203 6.69 -1.82 -23.43
CA GLU A 203 7.30 -2.85 -24.28
C GLU A 203 7.37 -4.20 -23.55
N ASN A 204 7.53 -5.31 -24.29
CA ASN A 204 7.54 -6.66 -23.70
C ASN A 204 8.58 -6.83 -22.59
N LYS A 205 9.81 -6.30 -22.79
CA LYS A 205 10.87 -6.36 -21.76
C LYS A 205 10.49 -5.59 -20.49
N GLU A 206 9.84 -4.44 -20.64
CA GLU A 206 9.40 -3.63 -19.49
C GLU A 206 8.27 -4.35 -18.73
N ARG A 207 7.34 -4.98 -19.47
CA ARG A 207 6.26 -5.80 -18.92
C ARG A 207 6.79 -6.98 -18.11
N GLU A 208 7.81 -7.67 -18.61
CA GLU A 208 8.49 -8.75 -17.88
C GLU A 208 9.06 -8.25 -16.55
N ILE A 209 9.66 -7.05 -16.52
CA ILE A 209 10.15 -6.47 -15.27
C ILE A 209 8.99 -6.13 -14.32
N PHE A 210 7.89 -5.57 -14.83
CA PHE A 210 6.70 -5.29 -14.01
C PHE A 210 6.19 -6.55 -13.30
N ASN A 211 6.24 -7.72 -13.96
CA ASN A 211 5.81 -9.00 -13.38
C ASN A 211 6.67 -9.45 -12.19
N THR A 212 7.81 -8.82 -11.97
CA THR A 212 8.71 -9.08 -10.83
C THR A 212 8.58 -8.03 -9.73
N LEU A 213 7.62 -7.10 -9.85
CA LEU A 213 7.44 -6.01 -8.88
C LEU A 213 6.64 -6.45 -7.66
N HIS A 214 7.30 -6.49 -6.50
CA HIS A 214 6.65 -6.79 -5.23
C HIS A 214 6.49 -5.52 -4.39
N ILE A 215 5.25 -5.03 -4.29
CA ILE A 215 4.93 -3.70 -3.74
C ILE A 215 4.46 -3.80 -2.29
N TYR A 216 5.01 -2.96 -1.41
CA TYR A 216 4.46 -2.80 -0.06
C TYR A 216 3.16 -1.99 -0.11
N PRO A 217 2.02 -2.51 0.38
CA PRO A 217 0.71 -1.89 0.23
C PRO A 217 0.49 -0.75 1.25
N SER A 218 1.27 0.34 1.17
CA SER A 218 1.07 1.53 2.01
C SER A 218 0.07 2.51 1.40
N LYS A 219 -0.68 3.22 2.26
CA LYS A 219 -1.50 4.38 1.87
C LYS A 219 -0.64 5.49 1.27
N GLU A 220 0.57 5.69 1.80
CA GLU A 220 1.53 6.65 1.24
C GLU A 220 1.83 6.34 -0.24
N LEU A 221 1.96 5.05 -0.59
CA LEU A 221 2.25 4.63 -1.96
C LEU A 221 1.04 4.83 -2.87
N GLN A 222 -0.17 4.58 -2.38
CA GLN A 222 -1.41 4.89 -3.10
C GLN A 222 -1.56 6.39 -3.36
N GLN A 223 -1.10 7.22 -2.43
CA GLN A 223 -1.34 8.66 -2.45
C GLN A 223 -0.21 9.46 -3.09
N SER A 224 0.97 8.87 -3.28
CA SER A 224 2.12 9.58 -3.82
C SER A 224 1.94 9.92 -5.31
N PRO A 225 2.21 11.19 -5.71
CA PRO A 225 2.24 11.58 -7.13
C PRO A 225 3.48 11.04 -7.88
N HIS A 226 4.43 10.45 -7.16
CA HIS A 226 5.68 9.91 -7.70
C HIS A 226 5.63 8.40 -7.93
N THR A 227 4.62 7.69 -7.42
CA THR A 227 4.51 6.22 -7.53
C THR A 227 4.68 5.73 -8.97
N LEU A 228 3.97 6.33 -9.94
CA LEU A 228 4.12 5.94 -11.34
C LEU A 228 5.54 6.18 -11.88
N ASN A 229 6.22 7.24 -11.44
CA ASN A 229 7.62 7.50 -11.83
C ASN A 229 8.54 6.39 -11.33
N GLY A 230 8.37 6.00 -10.07
CA GLY A 230 9.16 4.91 -9.48
C GLY A 230 8.95 3.60 -10.24
N LEU A 231 7.70 3.25 -10.54
CA LEU A 231 7.37 2.01 -11.25
C LEU A 231 7.95 1.99 -12.67
N LEU A 232 7.80 3.09 -13.43
CA LEU A 232 8.37 3.20 -14.78
C LEU A 232 9.90 3.26 -14.80
N GLN A 233 10.51 3.84 -13.76
CA GLN A 233 11.97 3.81 -13.61
C GLN A 233 12.46 2.39 -13.37
N ALA A 234 11.79 1.65 -12.48
CA ALA A 234 12.18 0.29 -12.15
C ALA A 234 12.15 -0.66 -13.36
N SER A 235 11.27 -0.40 -14.32
CA SER A 235 11.20 -1.14 -15.58
C SER A 235 12.23 -0.72 -16.63
N ASN A 236 13.01 0.34 -16.39
CA ASN A 236 14.02 0.82 -17.33
C ASN A 236 15.45 0.64 -16.74
N PRO A 237 16.20 -0.39 -17.18
CA PRO A 237 17.53 -0.70 -16.65
C PRO A 237 18.55 0.44 -16.82
N HIS A 238 18.36 1.31 -17.81
CA HIS A 238 19.25 2.42 -18.12
C HIS A 238 18.94 3.68 -17.29
N CYS A 239 17.78 3.76 -16.65
CA CYS A 239 17.38 4.90 -15.83
C CYS A 239 17.90 4.75 -14.39
N THR A 240 19.11 5.25 -14.15
CA THR A 240 19.81 5.09 -12.87
C THR A 240 19.39 6.11 -11.79
N ARG A 241 18.66 7.18 -12.14
CA ARG A 241 18.20 8.21 -11.20
C ARG A 241 16.82 8.76 -11.57
N SER A 242 15.92 8.73 -10.60
CA SER A 242 14.73 9.58 -10.52
C SER A 242 14.94 10.56 -9.38
N GLU A 243 14.44 11.78 -9.53
CA GLU A 243 14.41 12.76 -8.43
C GLU A 243 13.63 12.22 -7.22
N SER A 244 12.69 11.30 -7.44
CA SER A 244 11.74 10.84 -6.44
C SER A 244 11.97 9.42 -5.95
N TYR A 245 12.90 8.65 -6.53
CA TYR A 245 13.17 7.27 -6.11
C TYR A 245 14.67 6.94 -6.15
N ILE A 246 15.15 6.26 -5.10
CA ILE A 246 16.47 5.59 -5.11
C ILE A 246 16.30 4.10 -5.37
N THR A 247 17.20 3.55 -6.19
CA THR A 247 17.35 2.10 -6.37
C THR A 247 18.54 1.61 -5.56
N ILE A 248 18.28 0.76 -4.58
CA ILE A 248 19.30 0.06 -3.79
C ILE A 248 19.51 -1.32 -4.42
N LYS A 249 20.69 -1.54 -4.98
CA LYS A 249 21.05 -2.82 -5.60
C LYS A 249 21.71 -3.76 -4.58
N SER A 250 21.42 -5.04 -4.69
CA SER A 250 22.21 -6.08 -4.01
C SER A 250 23.49 -6.36 -4.82
N THR A 251 24.41 -7.14 -4.24
CA THR A 251 25.57 -7.63 -4.98
C THR A 251 25.11 -8.55 -6.11
N PRO A 252 25.65 -8.47 -7.35
CA PRO A 252 25.16 -9.23 -8.50
C PRO A 252 25.01 -10.74 -8.27
N ASN A 253 25.92 -11.34 -7.48
CA ASN A 253 25.92 -12.78 -7.22
C ASN A 253 25.26 -13.16 -5.88
N ILE A 254 24.45 -12.30 -5.25
CA ILE A 254 23.93 -12.55 -3.89
C ILE A 254 23.16 -13.86 -3.75
N ARG A 255 22.47 -14.30 -4.82
CA ARG A 255 21.75 -15.59 -4.90
C ARG A 255 22.66 -16.82 -4.90
N ARG A 256 23.96 -16.62 -5.17
CA ARG A 256 25.00 -17.66 -5.15
C ARG A 256 25.85 -17.63 -3.88
N ILE A 257 25.78 -16.55 -3.08
CA ILE A 257 26.57 -16.41 -1.85
C ILE A 257 25.98 -17.30 -0.75
N LYS A 258 26.66 -18.40 -0.45
CA LYS A 258 26.34 -19.27 0.69
C LYS A 258 27.25 -18.92 1.87
N GLY A 259 26.65 -18.58 3.01
CA GLY A 259 27.39 -18.33 4.24
C GLY A 259 27.90 -19.62 4.89
N GLN A 260 28.90 -19.51 5.77
CA GLN A 260 29.53 -20.65 6.45
C GLN A 260 28.51 -21.61 7.10
N ARG A 261 27.57 -21.06 7.88
CA ARG A 261 26.47 -21.82 8.52
C ARG A 261 25.64 -22.63 7.51
N GLN A 262 25.30 -22.04 6.35
CA GLN A 262 24.55 -22.73 5.30
C GLN A 262 25.40 -23.85 4.66
N LEU A 263 26.72 -23.65 4.51
CA LEU A 263 27.63 -24.65 3.97
C LEU A 263 27.79 -25.84 4.92
N GLU A 264 27.97 -25.58 6.22
CA GLU A 264 28.08 -26.61 7.27
C GLU A 264 26.81 -27.45 7.36
N GLU A 265 25.65 -26.80 7.44
CA GLU A 265 24.35 -27.50 7.48
C GLU A 265 24.10 -28.30 6.19
N ASN A 266 24.50 -27.80 5.02
CA ASN A 266 24.39 -28.56 3.78
C ASN A 266 25.25 -29.83 3.77
N ARG A 267 26.41 -29.83 4.44
CA ARG A 267 27.24 -31.02 4.63
C ARG A 267 26.59 -31.99 5.62
N GLU A 268 26.19 -31.49 6.79
CA GLU A 268 25.55 -32.29 7.84
C GLU A 268 24.29 -33.02 7.35
N PHE A 269 23.43 -32.32 6.60
CA PHE A 269 22.21 -32.90 6.06
C PHE A 269 22.41 -33.59 4.70
N GLY A 270 23.64 -33.66 4.20
CA GLY A 270 24.00 -34.36 2.96
C GLY A 270 23.62 -35.83 3.00
N ASP A 271 23.89 -36.47 4.14
CA ASP A 271 23.86 -37.92 4.36
C ASP A 271 22.48 -38.49 4.76
N LEU A 272 21.48 -37.62 4.95
CA LEU A 272 20.11 -38.04 5.27
C LEU A 272 19.44 -38.70 4.05
N GLN A 273 19.10 -39.99 4.16
CA GLN A 273 18.47 -40.75 3.08
C GLN A 273 17.02 -40.34 2.76
N VAL A 274 16.33 -39.68 3.70
CA VAL A 274 14.90 -39.31 3.53
C VAL A 274 14.76 -37.83 3.17
N ASN A 275 14.49 -37.55 1.89
CA ASN A 275 14.36 -36.20 1.34
C ASN A 275 13.35 -35.30 2.09
N ARG A 276 12.23 -35.85 2.55
CA ARG A 276 11.21 -35.09 3.29
C ARG A 276 11.67 -34.64 4.68
N ILE A 277 12.42 -35.51 5.37
CA ILE A 277 12.98 -35.22 6.70
C ILE A 277 14.09 -34.18 6.54
N LYS A 278 14.96 -34.35 5.55
CA LYS A 278 16.02 -33.40 5.16
C LYS A 278 15.47 -32.01 4.87
N TYR A 279 14.41 -31.91 4.08
CA TYR A 279 13.73 -30.64 3.79
C TYR A 279 13.23 -29.96 5.07
N ARG A 280 12.50 -30.68 5.93
CA ARG A 280 11.92 -30.12 7.16
C ARG A 280 13.00 -29.56 8.09
N PHE A 281 14.10 -30.29 8.30
CA PHE A 281 15.21 -29.80 9.14
C PHE A 281 15.89 -28.57 8.53
N LYS A 282 16.18 -28.60 7.22
CA LYS A 282 16.76 -27.44 6.52
C LYS A 282 15.86 -26.21 6.59
N LEU A 283 14.54 -26.41 6.54
CA LEU A 283 13.56 -25.34 6.63
C LEU A 283 13.54 -24.70 8.02
N ILE A 284 13.54 -25.50 9.09
CA ILE A 284 13.62 -24.99 10.48
C ILE A 284 14.92 -24.19 10.67
N LYS A 285 16.07 -24.73 10.23
CA LYS A 285 17.36 -24.03 10.32
C LYS A 285 17.42 -22.76 9.48
N LEU A 286 16.78 -22.75 8.32
CA LEU A 286 16.58 -21.54 7.54
C LEU A 286 15.79 -20.50 8.35
N HIS A 287 14.63 -20.87 8.90
CA HIS A 287 13.80 -19.94 9.66
C HIS A 287 14.50 -19.39 10.90
N GLU A 288 15.21 -20.22 11.66
CA GLU A 288 16.05 -19.80 12.79
C GLU A 288 17.09 -18.74 12.36
N ASP A 289 17.85 -19.01 11.30
CA ASP A 289 18.91 -18.12 10.81
C ASP A 289 18.36 -16.80 10.22
N LEU A 290 17.20 -16.86 9.56
CA LEU A 290 16.49 -15.65 9.10
C LEU A 290 16.02 -14.81 10.27
N TYR A 291 15.33 -15.40 11.26
CA TYR A 291 14.83 -14.68 12.44
C TYR A 291 15.96 -14.03 13.25
N GLU A 292 17.07 -14.74 13.44
CA GLU A 292 18.26 -14.20 14.10
C GLU A 292 18.83 -13.00 13.33
N SER A 293 18.94 -13.13 12.01
CA SER A 293 19.40 -12.03 11.14
C SER A 293 18.48 -10.82 11.20
N TYR A 294 17.17 -11.01 11.17
CA TYR A 294 16.18 -9.93 11.25
C TYR A 294 16.22 -9.23 12.60
N SER A 295 16.36 -9.98 13.69
CA SER A 295 16.54 -9.42 15.04
C SER A 295 17.83 -8.57 15.13
N LYS A 296 18.92 -9.02 14.50
CA LYS A 296 20.17 -8.26 14.40
C LYS A 296 20.01 -6.95 13.61
N VAL A 297 19.18 -6.91 12.57
CA VAL A 297 18.86 -5.68 11.84
C VAL A 297 18.24 -4.65 12.80
N ILE A 298 17.21 -5.03 13.54
CA ILE A 298 16.54 -4.14 14.50
C ILE A 298 17.50 -3.66 15.60
N SER A 299 18.28 -4.58 16.17
CA SER A 299 19.29 -4.24 17.17
C SER A 299 20.35 -3.26 16.63
N SER A 300 20.73 -3.40 15.36
CA SER A 300 21.65 -2.47 14.69
C SER A 300 21.03 -1.09 14.52
N LEU A 301 19.76 -1.00 14.11
CA LEU A 301 19.01 0.26 14.02
C LEU A 301 18.90 0.93 15.38
N ALA A 302 18.52 0.19 16.42
CA ALA A 302 18.45 0.71 17.78
C ALA A 302 19.79 1.31 18.24
N ARG A 303 20.90 0.64 17.93
CA ARG A 303 22.25 1.15 18.20
C ARG A 303 22.56 2.41 17.39
N GLN A 304 22.18 2.46 16.11
CA GLN A 304 22.39 3.62 15.26
C GLN A 304 21.60 4.83 15.78
N LEU A 305 20.31 4.66 16.09
CA LEU A 305 19.47 5.70 16.69
C LEU A 305 20.09 6.25 17.99
N ARG A 306 20.61 5.38 18.87
CA ARG A 306 21.35 5.76 20.09
C ARG A 306 22.65 6.54 19.85
N LYS A 307 23.27 6.40 18.67
CA LYS A 307 24.48 7.12 18.27
C LYS A 307 24.18 8.44 17.54
N THR A 308 23.01 8.56 16.91
CA THR A 308 22.59 9.73 16.13
C THR A 308 21.53 10.54 16.89
N ILE A 309 20.25 10.35 16.56
CA ILE A 309 19.10 11.13 17.04
C ILE A 309 19.00 11.10 18.56
N LEU A 310 19.30 9.97 19.20
CA LEU A 310 19.14 9.75 20.63
C LEU A 310 20.45 9.94 21.43
N LYS A 311 21.54 10.41 20.80
CA LYS A 311 22.86 10.55 21.45
C LYS A 311 22.77 11.34 22.76
N GLN A 312 21.95 12.38 22.79
CA GLN A 312 21.75 13.25 23.95
C GLN A 312 20.65 12.77 24.91
N HIS A 313 19.87 11.77 24.54
CA HIS A 313 18.67 11.34 25.27
C HIS A 313 18.82 10.01 26.02
N LYS A 314 20.03 9.45 26.10
CA LYS A 314 20.30 8.18 26.79
C LYS A 314 19.83 8.16 28.24
N THR A 315 20.12 9.23 29.00
CA THR A 315 19.64 9.38 30.39
C THR A 315 18.12 9.55 30.45
N CYS A 316 17.52 10.22 29.46
CA CYS A 316 16.07 10.37 29.37
C CYS A 316 15.38 9.02 29.15
N ILE A 317 15.98 8.12 28.37
CA ILE A 317 15.49 6.76 28.12
C ILE A 317 15.49 5.95 29.43
N HIS A 318 16.60 5.93 30.16
CA HIS A 318 16.71 5.16 31.40
C HIS A 318 15.77 5.62 32.51
N ARG A 319 15.50 6.93 32.61
CA ARG A 319 14.66 7.50 33.68
C ARG A 319 13.17 7.56 33.33
N PHE A 320 12.80 7.32 32.07
CA PHE A 320 11.48 7.69 31.52
C PHE A 320 10.32 7.25 32.39
N TYR A 321 10.42 6.05 32.94
CA TYR A 321 9.41 5.43 33.77
C TYR A 321 9.66 5.46 35.28
N ASN A 322 10.90 5.73 35.71
CA ASN A 322 11.26 5.78 37.13
C ASN A 322 10.91 7.12 37.78
N GLU A 323 10.50 8.11 36.99
CA GLU A 323 10.17 9.46 37.46
C GLU A 323 8.67 9.66 37.61
N SER A 324 8.31 10.48 38.61
CA SER A 324 6.95 10.90 38.88
C SER A 324 6.18 11.26 37.60
N VAL A 325 4.91 10.88 37.60
CA VAL A 325 3.90 11.19 36.58
C VAL A 325 3.79 12.71 36.33
N THR A 326 4.11 13.53 37.32
CA THR A 326 4.08 15.01 37.25
C THR A 326 5.32 15.63 36.57
N MET A 327 6.38 14.86 36.35
CA MET A 327 7.59 15.36 35.69
C MET A 327 7.41 15.41 34.17
N PRO A 328 7.95 16.44 33.48
CA PRO A 328 7.87 16.52 32.03
C PRO A 328 8.58 15.31 31.40
N LYS A 329 8.01 14.70 30.36
CA LYS A 329 8.62 13.53 29.71
C LYS A 329 9.35 13.93 28.43
N CYS A 330 10.42 13.21 28.11
CA CYS A 330 11.23 13.48 26.92
C CYS A 330 10.62 12.80 25.68
N PRO A 331 10.28 13.54 24.60
CA PRO A 331 9.63 12.98 23.42
C PRO A 331 10.49 11.93 22.71
N PHE A 332 11.81 12.18 22.63
CA PHE A 332 12.76 11.23 22.04
C PHE A 332 12.86 9.90 22.82
N ALA A 333 12.77 9.97 24.15
CA ALA A 333 12.79 8.78 25.00
C ALA A 333 11.49 7.97 24.86
N PHE A 334 10.35 8.65 24.87
CA PHE A 334 9.04 8.03 24.59
C PHE A 334 9.08 7.31 23.24
N ALA A 335 9.46 8.04 22.18
CA ALA A 335 9.47 7.51 20.83
C ALA A 335 10.33 6.25 20.72
N TYR A 336 11.51 6.24 21.34
CA TYR A 336 12.41 5.09 21.33
C TYR A 336 11.87 3.88 22.10
N LEU A 337 11.37 4.09 23.33
CA LEU A 337 10.91 3.00 24.20
C LEU A 337 9.70 2.30 23.61
N HIS A 338 8.72 3.05 23.15
CA HIS A 338 7.52 2.48 22.57
C HIS A 338 7.77 1.86 21.18
N TRP A 339 8.58 2.52 20.32
CA TRP A 339 9.03 1.92 19.07
C TRP A 339 9.70 0.58 19.28
N ARG A 340 10.66 0.50 20.21
CA ARG A 340 11.42 -0.72 20.44
C ARG A 340 10.55 -1.83 21.03
N SER A 341 9.61 -1.49 21.92
CA SER A 341 8.64 -2.44 22.44
C SER A 341 7.77 -3.03 21.33
N GLN A 342 7.28 -2.19 20.43
CA GLN A 342 6.45 -2.61 19.30
C GLN A 342 7.23 -3.44 18.26
N ILE A 343 8.47 -3.07 17.95
CA ILE A 343 9.25 -3.74 16.91
C ILE A 343 9.96 -5.00 17.40
N GLU A 344 10.29 -5.14 18.68
CA GLU A 344 10.99 -6.31 19.25
C GLU A 344 10.13 -7.11 20.24
N ARG A 345 8.80 -6.96 20.26
CA ARG A 345 7.87 -7.78 21.07
C ARG A 345 8.17 -7.78 22.58
N TYR A 346 8.55 -6.64 23.14
CA TYR A 346 8.55 -6.51 24.60
C TYR A 346 7.09 -6.45 25.08
N ARG A 347 6.81 -7.05 26.25
CA ARG A 347 5.44 -7.04 26.84
C ARG A 347 4.87 -5.63 26.99
N ASP A 348 5.76 -4.67 27.25
CA ASP A 348 5.45 -3.25 27.32
C ASP A 348 6.74 -2.44 27.06
N SER A 349 6.60 -1.12 27.01
CA SER A 349 7.69 -0.19 26.80
C SER A 349 8.60 0.02 28.02
N HIS A 350 8.16 -0.31 29.24
CA HIS A 350 9.03 -0.35 30.43
C HIS A 350 10.09 -1.43 30.30
N ASN A 351 9.71 -2.57 29.73
CA ASN A 351 10.56 -3.74 29.61
C ASN A 351 11.76 -3.54 28.66
N VAL A 352 11.73 -2.48 27.83
CA VAL A 352 12.85 -2.10 26.96
C VAL A 352 14.10 -1.67 27.74
N ILE A 353 13.94 -1.18 28.96
CA ILE A 353 15.04 -0.73 29.85
C ILE A 353 15.35 -1.70 30.99
N SER A 354 14.49 -2.70 31.23
CA SER A 354 14.73 -3.73 32.24
C SER A 354 15.67 -4.81 31.70
N ILE A 355 16.12 -5.72 32.58
CA ILE A 355 16.91 -6.91 32.19
C ILE A 355 16.06 -7.89 31.36
N SER A 356 14.77 -7.59 31.15
CA SER A 356 13.87 -8.42 30.35
C SER A 356 14.35 -8.53 28.90
N ARG A 357 14.10 -9.70 28.32
CA ARG A 357 14.38 -9.96 26.90
C ARG A 357 13.07 -9.85 26.10
N PRO A 358 13.17 -9.50 24.80
CA PRO A 358 12.12 -9.78 23.83
C PRO A 358 11.51 -11.15 24.02
N MET A 359 10.19 -11.28 23.81
CA MET A 359 9.57 -12.60 23.73
C MET A 359 10.20 -13.36 22.56
N MET A 360 10.92 -14.45 22.87
CA MET A 360 11.50 -15.33 21.86
C MET A 360 10.41 -16.24 21.29
N GLU A 361 10.45 -16.44 19.98
CA GLU A 361 9.71 -17.51 19.32
C GLU A 361 10.67 -18.60 18.87
N ASN A 362 10.18 -19.85 18.89
CA ASN A 362 10.82 -20.96 18.22
C ASN A 362 10.14 -21.13 16.85
N PRO A 363 10.76 -20.68 15.75
CA PRO A 363 10.08 -20.62 14.47
C PRO A 363 10.07 -22.01 13.81
N GLU A 364 8.98 -22.76 14.00
CA GLU A 364 8.61 -23.86 13.07
C GLU A 364 8.23 -23.31 11.68
N GLU A 365 7.98 -22.00 11.59
CA GLU A 365 7.63 -21.24 10.41
C GLU A 365 8.44 -19.94 10.33
N VAL A 366 8.50 -19.29 9.16
CA VAL A 366 9.14 -17.97 9.05
C VAL A 366 8.47 -16.98 10.00
N LYS A 367 9.26 -16.32 10.84
CA LYS A 367 8.80 -15.24 11.72
C LYS A 367 9.64 -14.00 11.51
N PHE A 368 9.00 -12.85 11.71
CA PHE A 368 9.63 -11.54 11.69
C PHE A 368 9.62 -10.98 13.11
N PRO A 369 10.62 -10.19 13.52
CA PRO A 369 10.75 -9.74 14.91
C PRO A 369 9.64 -8.78 15.37
N LEU A 370 8.69 -8.42 14.50
CA LEU A 370 7.61 -7.47 14.75
C LEU A 370 6.55 -8.05 15.72
N HIS A 371 5.82 -7.18 16.43
CA HIS A 371 4.68 -7.60 17.26
C HIS A 371 3.65 -8.37 16.41
N PRO A 372 3.16 -9.55 16.87
CA PRO A 372 2.41 -10.50 16.06
C PRO A 372 0.97 -10.05 15.78
N TYR A 373 0.63 -8.77 16.00
CA TYR A 373 -0.71 -8.28 15.73
C TYR A 373 -0.79 -7.97 14.22
N PRO A 374 -1.59 -8.73 13.42
CA PRO A 374 -1.89 -8.35 12.05
C PRO A 374 -2.47 -6.93 12.07
N PRO A 375 -2.02 -6.02 11.20
CA PRO A 375 -1.42 -6.25 9.87
C PRO A 375 0.12 -6.04 9.76
N GLN A 376 0.90 -6.14 10.85
CA GLN A 376 2.32 -5.73 10.83
C GLN A 376 3.25 -6.68 10.06
N THR A 377 3.04 -8.00 10.14
CA THR A 377 3.89 -9.01 9.50
C THR A 377 3.34 -9.53 8.18
N GLU A 378 2.06 -9.26 7.88
CA GLU A 378 1.29 -9.88 6.80
C GLU A 378 1.97 -9.76 5.43
N TYR A 379 2.48 -8.58 5.09
CA TYR A 379 3.21 -8.38 3.82
C TYR A 379 4.45 -9.27 3.72
N PHE A 380 5.24 -9.33 4.79
CA PHE A 380 6.50 -10.06 4.81
C PHE A 380 6.27 -11.57 4.74
N GLU A 381 5.30 -12.06 5.50
CA GLU A 381 4.88 -13.47 5.49
C GLU A 381 4.34 -13.85 4.11
N LYS A 382 3.42 -13.06 3.54
CA LYS A 382 2.89 -13.29 2.18
C LYS A 382 4.00 -13.32 1.14
N LEU A 383 4.93 -12.36 1.16
CA LEU A 383 6.05 -12.32 0.23
C LEU A 383 6.96 -13.55 0.36
N TYR A 384 7.24 -13.99 1.60
CA TYR A 384 8.00 -15.21 1.84
C TYR A 384 7.26 -16.44 1.31
N HIS A 385 5.98 -16.59 1.59
CA HIS A 385 5.18 -17.73 1.12
C HIS A 385 5.11 -17.77 -0.41
N LEU A 386 4.94 -16.63 -1.06
CA LEU A 386 4.95 -16.51 -2.52
C LEU A 386 6.29 -16.97 -3.12
N TRP A 387 7.41 -16.52 -2.55
CA TRP A 387 8.74 -16.97 -2.96
C TRP A 387 8.91 -18.47 -2.69
N SER A 388 8.42 -18.96 -1.55
CA SER A 388 8.49 -20.38 -1.20
C SER A 388 7.64 -21.29 -2.10
N SER A 389 6.56 -20.76 -2.67
CA SER A 389 5.63 -21.52 -3.52
C SER A 389 5.92 -21.38 -5.01
N SER A 390 6.84 -20.53 -5.43
CA SER A 390 7.02 -20.17 -6.85
C SER A 390 7.65 -21.26 -7.71
N GLY A 391 8.07 -22.40 -7.14
CA GLY A 391 8.48 -23.59 -7.91
C GLY A 391 9.86 -24.16 -7.59
N LEU A 392 10.63 -23.52 -6.70
CA LEU A 392 11.91 -24.05 -6.19
C LEU A 392 11.82 -24.30 -4.69
N ASP A 393 12.54 -25.32 -4.21
CA ASP A 393 12.74 -25.55 -2.78
C ASP A 393 13.43 -24.32 -2.18
N ILE A 394 12.72 -23.54 -1.37
CA ILE A 394 13.26 -22.32 -0.74
C ILE A 394 14.49 -22.56 0.13
N THR A 395 14.72 -23.79 0.59
CA THR A 395 15.94 -24.14 1.33
C THR A 395 17.19 -24.15 0.44
N THR A 396 17.00 -24.21 -0.88
CA THR A 396 18.08 -24.09 -1.88
C THR A 396 18.43 -22.63 -2.21
N GLU A 397 17.53 -21.68 -1.91
CA GLU A 397 17.77 -20.25 -2.07
C GLU A 397 18.97 -19.81 -1.22
N SER A 398 19.63 -18.73 -1.64
CA SER A 398 20.67 -18.13 -0.80
C SER A 398 20.05 -17.51 0.46
N ARG A 399 20.60 -17.86 1.63
CA ARG A 399 20.22 -17.13 2.85
C ARG A 399 20.60 -15.67 2.75
N SER A 400 21.65 -15.34 2.02
CA SER A 400 22.11 -13.96 1.81
C SER A 400 21.08 -13.15 1.01
N SER A 401 20.42 -13.73 0.00
CA SER A 401 19.40 -13.04 -0.79
C SER A 401 18.13 -12.79 0.05
N LEU A 402 17.64 -13.81 0.75
CA LEU A 402 16.50 -13.70 1.68
C LEU A 402 16.78 -12.65 2.76
N LYS A 403 17.93 -12.74 3.44
CA LYS A 403 18.35 -11.77 4.46
C LYS A 403 18.43 -10.35 3.91
N TRP A 404 18.89 -10.18 2.67
CA TRP A 404 18.97 -8.86 2.05
C TRP A 404 17.59 -8.28 1.76
N VAL A 405 16.69 -9.03 1.10
CA VAL A 405 15.35 -8.55 0.72
C VAL A 405 14.56 -8.17 1.98
N PHE A 406 14.40 -9.13 2.90
CA PHE A 406 13.59 -8.92 4.10
C PHE A 406 14.28 -7.98 5.10
N GLY A 407 15.60 -8.08 5.27
CA GLY A 407 16.34 -7.19 6.16
C GLY A 407 16.28 -5.72 5.73
N ARG A 408 16.31 -5.43 4.42
CA ARG A 408 16.14 -4.08 3.88
C ARG A 408 14.74 -3.54 4.13
N ALA A 409 13.71 -4.31 3.75
CA ALA A 409 12.32 -3.90 3.99
C ALA A 409 12.03 -3.69 5.48
N LEU A 410 12.50 -4.59 6.36
CA LEU A 410 12.37 -4.43 7.81
C LEU A 410 13.05 -3.16 8.30
N ALA A 411 14.23 -2.82 7.79
CA ALA A 411 14.93 -1.64 8.24
C ALA A 411 14.18 -0.34 7.92
N ASP A 412 13.73 -0.19 6.67
CA ASP A 412 12.96 0.99 6.25
C ASP A 412 11.57 1.03 6.91
N PHE A 413 10.91 -0.12 7.07
CA PHE A 413 9.66 -0.24 7.81
C PHE A 413 9.83 0.21 9.27
N SER A 414 10.80 -0.36 9.99
CA SER A 414 11.03 -0.03 11.41
C SER A 414 11.44 1.42 11.60
N LEU A 415 12.24 2.01 10.72
CA LEU A 415 12.57 3.43 10.76
C LEU A 415 11.33 4.32 10.49
N SER A 416 10.46 3.91 9.57
CA SER A 416 9.20 4.62 9.32
C SER A 416 8.32 4.66 10.57
N ILE A 417 8.20 3.54 11.29
CA ILE A 417 7.47 3.48 12.56
C ILE A 417 8.13 4.40 13.61
N PHE A 418 9.45 4.38 13.75
CA PHE A 418 10.16 5.29 14.67
C PHE A 418 9.87 6.77 14.35
N ASN A 419 9.85 7.14 13.07
CA ASN A 419 9.52 8.51 12.65
C ASN A 419 8.06 8.87 12.95
N GLN A 420 7.12 7.92 12.83
CA GLN A 420 5.73 8.13 13.28
C GLN A 420 5.67 8.42 14.79
N TYR A 421 6.43 7.69 15.61
CA TYR A 421 6.54 7.96 17.05
C TYR A 421 7.05 9.37 17.34
N LEU A 422 8.07 9.83 16.63
CA LEU A 422 8.57 11.19 16.76
C LEU A 422 7.50 12.23 16.38
N ARG A 423 6.77 12.03 15.27
CA ARG A 423 5.65 12.92 14.88
C ARG A 423 4.55 12.94 15.93
N TYR A 424 4.15 11.78 16.42
CA TYR A 424 3.14 11.67 17.48
C TYR A 424 3.53 12.51 18.71
N THR A 425 4.78 12.40 19.15
CA THR A 425 5.24 13.14 20.34
C THR A 425 5.35 14.65 20.15
N ARG A 426 5.52 15.11 18.90
CA ARG A 426 5.49 16.53 18.53
C ARG A 426 4.08 17.08 18.63
N ASP A 427 3.10 16.31 18.18
CA ASP A 427 1.71 16.74 18.11
C ASP A 427 0.98 16.54 19.46
N ASN A 428 1.50 15.72 20.38
CA ASN A 428 0.89 15.35 21.66
C ASN A 428 1.83 15.57 22.87
N VAL A 429 2.28 16.80 23.08
CA VAL A 429 3.34 17.13 24.08
C VAL A 429 2.91 16.92 25.55
N LYS A 430 1.60 16.91 25.84
CA LYS A 430 1.07 16.91 27.22
C LYS A 430 0.57 15.56 27.73
N ASP A 431 0.40 14.55 26.86
CA ASP A 431 -0.29 13.30 27.21
C ASP A 431 0.47 12.05 26.74
N TYR A 432 1.54 11.72 27.46
CA TYR A 432 2.34 10.52 27.20
C TYR A 432 1.88 9.30 28.03
N GLN A 433 0.76 9.39 28.77
CA GLN A 433 0.54 8.53 29.92
C GLN A 433 -0.28 7.26 29.67
N SER A 434 -1.08 7.15 28.62
CA SER A 434 -1.93 5.95 28.49
C SER A 434 -2.42 5.58 27.09
N VAL A 435 -2.25 6.44 26.08
CA VAL A 435 -2.76 6.12 24.75
C VAL A 435 -1.81 5.13 24.06
N ARG A 436 -2.28 3.91 23.74
CA ARG A 436 -1.64 3.06 22.72
C ARG A 436 -1.59 3.91 21.46
N PRO A 437 -0.43 4.43 21.04
CA PRO A 437 -0.49 5.50 20.07
C PRO A 437 -0.92 4.92 18.72
N PRO A 438 -1.67 5.70 17.91
CA PRO A 438 -2.42 5.19 16.77
C PRO A 438 -1.53 5.00 15.55
N PHE A 439 -0.54 4.11 15.64
CA PHE A 439 0.34 3.83 14.51
C PHE A 439 -0.37 3.01 13.47
N GLN A 440 -0.11 3.35 12.21
CA GLN A 440 -0.69 2.67 11.07
C GLN A 440 0.45 2.10 10.24
N THR A 441 0.45 0.78 10.08
CA THR A 441 1.35 0.06 9.14
C THR A 441 1.16 0.54 7.71
N SER A 442 -0.02 1.10 7.41
CA SER A 442 -0.31 1.72 6.13
C SER A 442 0.40 3.06 5.91
N ASN A 443 0.97 3.71 6.94
CA ASN A 443 1.67 5.00 6.81
C ASN A 443 3.20 4.82 6.79
N VAL A 444 3.66 3.83 6.01
CA VAL A 444 5.08 3.53 5.79
C VAL A 444 5.53 4.12 4.47
N ARG A 445 6.77 4.61 4.44
CA ARG A 445 7.43 5.13 3.25
C ARG A 445 7.23 4.17 2.07
N PRO A 446 6.79 4.64 0.88
CA PRO A 446 6.59 3.80 -0.29
C PRO A 446 7.85 3.07 -0.70
N PHE A 447 7.72 1.75 -0.85
CA PHE A 447 8.79 0.90 -1.35
C PHE A 447 8.26 -0.32 -2.10
N PHE A 448 9.09 -0.83 -2.99
CA PHE A 448 8.83 -2.07 -3.71
C PHE A 448 10.14 -2.71 -4.18
N PHE A 449 10.07 -3.99 -4.58
CA PHE A 449 11.21 -4.73 -5.09
C PHE A 449 11.04 -5.07 -6.56
N THR A 450 12.14 -5.09 -7.30
CA THR A 450 12.27 -5.90 -8.51
C THR A 450 12.92 -7.21 -8.08
N LEU A 451 12.14 -8.28 -8.05
CA LEU A 451 12.54 -9.58 -7.50
C LEU A 451 11.86 -10.70 -8.30
N ASN A 452 12.63 -11.36 -9.16
CA ASN A 452 12.16 -12.54 -9.87
C ASN A 452 12.53 -13.80 -9.08
N PHE A 453 11.55 -14.54 -8.59
CA PHE A 453 11.80 -15.74 -7.77
C PHE A 453 12.45 -16.90 -8.53
N LEU A 454 12.29 -16.94 -9.84
CA LEU A 454 12.77 -18.03 -10.70
C LEU A 454 14.09 -17.70 -11.42
N SER A 455 14.56 -16.46 -11.31
CA SER A 455 15.79 -16.00 -11.93
C SER A 455 16.93 -15.87 -10.92
N GLU A 456 18.14 -16.08 -11.41
CA GLU A 456 19.40 -15.81 -10.69
C GLU A 456 19.73 -14.32 -10.61
N GLU A 457 18.90 -13.45 -11.20
CA GLU A 457 19.07 -12.00 -11.12
C GLU A 457 19.06 -11.47 -9.69
N SER A 458 19.95 -10.51 -9.44
CA SER A 458 20.11 -9.88 -8.14
C SER A 458 18.89 -8.98 -7.82
N PRO A 459 18.28 -9.12 -6.63
CA PRO A 459 17.14 -8.29 -6.25
C PRO A 459 17.52 -6.81 -6.11
N HIS A 460 16.57 -5.94 -6.46
CA HIS A 460 16.67 -4.50 -6.28
C HIS A 460 15.51 -3.99 -5.42
N MET A 461 15.79 -3.02 -4.55
CA MET A 461 14.78 -2.31 -3.76
C MET A 461 14.66 -0.87 -4.26
N HIS A 462 13.44 -0.39 -4.42
CA HIS A 462 13.14 0.98 -4.83
C HIS A 462 12.45 1.70 -3.67
N LEU A 463 12.98 2.85 -3.28
CA LEU A 463 12.51 3.64 -2.14
C LEU A 463 12.19 5.07 -2.59
N GLU A 464 10.99 5.55 -2.27
CA GLU A 464 10.59 6.91 -2.61
C GLU A 464 11.36 7.95 -1.77
N ILE A 465 11.92 8.98 -2.38
CA ILE A 465 12.60 10.09 -1.70
C ILE A 465 11.61 11.25 -1.57
N ASP A 466 11.25 11.59 -0.34
CA ASP A 466 10.46 12.78 -0.03
C ASP A 466 10.92 13.33 1.34
N PRO A 467 11.16 14.65 1.47
CA PRO A 467 11.53 15.27 2.75
C PRO A 467 10.57 14.94 3.90
N ARG A 468 9.29 14.68 3.60
CA ARG A 468 8.29 14.29 4.60
C ARG A 468 8.65 13.01 5.33
N TYR A 469 9.42 12.09 4.73
CA TYR A 469 9.86 10.85 5.38
C TYR A 469 11.06 11.03 6.32
N LEU A 470 11.70 12.20 6.31
CA LEU A 470 12.79 12.49 7.24
C LEU A 470 12.27 12.61 8.69
N PRO A 471 13.10 12.28 9.68
CA PRO A 471 12.72 12.42 11.09
C PRO A 471 12.36 13.88 11.42
N PRO A 472 11.22 14.17 12.08
CA PRO A 472 10.74 15.54 12.36
C PRO A 472 11.47 16.19 13.54
N ILE A 473 12.80 16.22 13.51
CA ILE A 473 13.64 16.61 14.67
C ILE A 473 13.49 18.10 15.00
N THR A 474 13.35 18.97 13.99
CA THR A 474 13.38 20.43 14.12
C THR A 474 12.24 21.04 14.94
N GLY A 475 11.21 20.27 15.30
CA GLY A 475 10.10 20.70 16.16
C GLY A 475 10.01 20.00 17.51
N LEU A 476 10.97 19.15 17.86
CA LEU A 476 10.94 18.37 19.10
C LEU A 476 11.95 18.91 20.12
N LEU A 477 11.44 19.37 21.26
CA LEU A 477 12.26 19.89 22.35
C LEU A 477 12.31 18.90 23.52
N CYS A 478 13.52 18.58 23.97
CA CYS A 478 13.69 17.85 25.21
C CYS A 478 13.53 18.83 26.40
N PRO A 479 12.66 18.54 27.39
CA PRO A 479 12.49 19.42 28.55
C PRO A 479 13.75 19.45 29.44
N PHE A 480 14.73 18.58 29.21
CA PHE A 480 15.97 18.50 29.96
C PHE A 480 17.14 19.03 29.12
N GLN A 481 17.33 20.33 29.18
CA GLN A 481 18.32 21.04 28.35
C GLN A 481 19.77 20.85 28.83
N THR A 482 20.01 20.53 30.11
CA THR A 482 21.37 20.35 30.64
C THR A 482 21.63 18.92 31.12
N VAL A 483 22.90 18.49 31.12
CA VAL A 483 23.29 17.19 31.72
C VAL A 483 22.92 17.15 33.21
N LYS A 484 22.96 18.31 33.89
CA LYS A 484 22.58 18.46 35.29
C LYS A 484 21.07 18.23 35.48
N SER A 485 20.21 18.89 34.71
CA SER A 485 18.75 18.68 34.76
C SER A 485 18.34 17.27 34.34
N ARG A 486 19.12 16.63 33.47
CA ARG A 486 18.95 15.21 33.11
C ARG A 486 19.27 14.24 34.26
N ARG A 487 20.12 14.62 35.22
CA ARG A 487 20.61 13.77 36.34
C ARG A 487 20.05 14.16 37.72
N GLU A 488 19.43 15.34 37.84
CA GLU A 488 18.93 15.88 39.12
C GLU A 488 17.92 14.99 39.85
N PRO A 489 16.93 14.37 39.18
CA PRO A 489 15.97 13.50 39.86
C PRO A 489 16.64 12.29 40.52
N HIS A 490 17.59 11.64 39.84
CA HIS A 490 18.37 10.53 40.42
C HIS A 490 19.27 10.99 41.58
N ARG A 491 19.76 12.23 41.56
CA ARG A 491 20.51 12.81 42.69
C ARG A 491 19.60 13.09 43.90
N LYS A 492 18.34 13.50 43.67
CA LYS A 492 17.35 13.70 44.74
C LYS A 492 16.90 12.38 45.35
N GLN A 493 16.53 11.40 44.53
CA GLN A 493 16.14 10.05 44.97
C GLN A 493 17.27 9.35 45.74
N LYS A 494 18.52 9.47 45.30
CA LYS A 494 19.66 8.91 46.03
C LYS A 494 19.86 9.61 47.38
N LYS A 495 19.70 10.94 47.46
CA LYS A 495 19.77 11.68 48.72
C LYS A 495 18.62 11.36 49.67
N GLU A 496 17.43 11.06 49.15
CA GLU A 496 16.27 10.64 49.97
C GLU A 496 16.47 9.22 50.51
N ASN A 497 17.03 8.31 49.72
CA ASN A 497 17.35 6.94 50.16
C ASN A 497 18.58 6.87 51.08
N ASP A 498 19.54 7.78 50.95
CA ASP A 498 20.71 7.87 51.84
C ASP A 498 20.36 8.54 53.19
N ASN A 499 19.16 9.15 53.32
CA ASN A 499 18.64 9.82 54.52
C ASN A 499 17.50 9.02 55.21
N GLN A 500 17.19 7.82 54.73
CA GLN A 500 16.36 6.80 55.40
C GLN A 500 17.27 5.69 55.93
#